data_AF-A0A8T2WEI2-F1
#
_entry.id   AF-A0A8T2WEI2-F1
#
_cell.length_a   1.000
_cell.length_b   1.000
_cell.length_c   1.000
_cell.angle_alpha   90.00
_cell.angle_beta   90.00
_cell.angle_gamma   90.00
#
_symmetry.space_group_name_H-M   'P 1'
#
loop_
_entity.id
_entity.type
_entity.pdbx_description
1 polymer ?
#
loop_
_entity_poly.entity_id
_entity_poly.type
_entity_poly.pdbx_seq_one_letter_code
_entity_poly.pdbx_strand_id
1 'polypeptide(L)'
;MSTPGPSAKSEKFVAEEFSRLLQKGRKHLVLEEVLHFQAKGATIPVDLCHLGILWVLDRDHDGKFTLEDFIALANMCRRRSRCYQSFEYSAQLSGFCSLQLWHAMSRPNGQEAYVNWICALLMENSHERRRFWRYGTQQYLHVDTIEALHHLLRVQDTLGVDFQGFFDLLQRVGEERRLMDLGDEEQDDWVPLGVVKDFAHASYRGAHRLMADICPVDEWLDVNDVP
;
A
#
# COMPACT_ATOMS: atom_id res chain seq x y z
N MET A 1 -30.44 -15.44 14.46
CA MET A 1 -29.61 -16.40 13.69
C MET A 1 -28.16 -16.12 14.05
N SER A 2 -27.51 -17.03 14.76
CA SER A 2 -26.12 -16.85 15.22
C SER A 2 -25.17 -16.92 14.03
N THR A 3 -24.33 -15.90 13.88
CA THR A 3 -23.25 -15.90 12.89
C THR A 3 -22.35 -17.11 13.14
N PRO A 4 -22.06 -17.97 12.15
CA PRO A 4 -20.96 -18.91 12.30
C PRO A 4 -19.71 -18.09 12.56
N GLY A 5 -19.09 -18.31 13.73
CA GLY A 5 -17.80 -17.73 14.09
C GLY A 5 -16.73 -18.09 13.07
N PRO A 6 -15.53 -17.51 13.18
CA PRO A 6 -14.44 -17.89 12.29
C PRO A 6 -14.32 -19.41 12.25
N SER A 7 -14.26 -19.99 11.05
CA SER A 7 -13.85 -21.39 10.98
C SER A 7 -12.41 -21.39 11.46
N ALA A 8 -12.12 -22.06 12.57
CA ALA A 8 -10.77 -22.14 13.13
C ALA A 8 -9.72 -22.57 12.09
N LYS A 9 -10.17 -23.20 11.00
CA LYS A 9 -9.35 -23.54 9.83
C LYS A 9 -8.81 -22.31 9.08
N SER A 10 -9.62 -21.29 8.79
CA SER A 10 -9.18 -20.12 8.01
C SER A 10 -8.15 -19.27 8.75
N GLU A 11 -8.35 -19.06 10.06
CA GLU A 11 -7.39 -18.29 10.87
C GLU A 11 -6.07 -19.04 11.02
N LYS A 12 -6.14 -20.38 11.14
CA LYS A 12 -4.96 -21.22 11.16
C LYS A 12 -4.14 -21.11 9.87
N PHE A 13 -4.77 -21.14 8.70
CA PHE A 13 -4.05 -20.97 7.43
C PHE A 13 -3.39 -19.59 7.31
N VAL A 14 -4.10 -18.53 7.70
CA VAL A 14 -3.53 -17.17 7.70
C VAL A 14 -2.33 -17.08 8.63
N ALA A 15 -2.41 -17.65 9.84
CA ALA A 15 -1.32 -17.65 10.80
C ALA A 15 -0.11 -18.48 10.34
N GLU A 16 -0.34 -19.62 9.69
CA GLU A 16 0.72 -20.45 9.09
C GLU A 16 1.45 -19.71 7.98
N GLU A 17 0.71 -19.06 7.07
CA GLU A 17 1.29 -18.31 5.96
C GLU A 17 2.02 -17.04 6.43
N PHE A 18 1.44 -16.32 7.39
CA PHE A 18 2.09 -15.19 8.04
C PHE A 18 3.43 -15.62 8.68
N SER A 19 3.42 -16.73 9.43
CA SER A 19 4.63 -17.25 10.08
C SER A 19 5.69 -17.73 9.08
N ARG A 20 5.27 -18.19 7.89
CA ARG A 20 6.19 -18.62 6.82
C ARG A 20 7.00 -17.45 6.26
N LEU A 21 6.36 -16.29 6.14
CA LEU A 21 6.97 -15.08 5.57
C LEU A 21 7.70 -14.23 6.60
N LEU A 22 7.32 -14.33 7.86
CA LEU A 22 7.88 -13.53 8.94
C LEU A 22 9.38 -13.79 9.13
N GLN A 23 10.21 -12.78 8.88
CA GLN A 23 11.63 -12.82 9.21
C GLN A 23 11.88 -12.85 10.73
N LYS A 24 12.99 -13.48 11.13
CA LYS A 24 13.39 -13.63 12.54
C LYS A 24 13.55 -12.26 13.21
N GLY A 25 12.91 -12.09 14.36
CA GLY A 25 13.04 -10.90 15.20
C GLY A 25 11.99 -9.80 14.95
N ARG A 26 11.18 -9.93 13.88
CA ARG A 26 10.01 -9.06 13.64
C ARG A 26 8.73 -9.70 14.16
N LYS A 27 7.69 -8.88 14.33
CA LYS A 27 6.32 -9.30 14.70
C LYS A 27 5.29 -8.96 13.62
N HIS A 28 5.75 -8.44 12.49
CA HIS A 28 4.95 -7.92 11.39
C HIS A 28 5.65 -8.21 10.06
N LEU A 29 4.87 -8.29 9.00
CA LEU A 29 5.35 -8.35 7.63
C LEU A 29 5.58 -6.92 7.10
N VAL A 30 6.50 -6.79 6.14
CA VAL A 30 6.68 -5.58 5.33
C VAL A 30 6.00 -5.73 3.98
N LEU A 31 5.91 -4.64 3.21
CA LEU A 31 5.23 -4.61 1.91
C LEU A 31 5.67 -5.77 1.00
N GLU A 32 6.97 -5.96 0.77
CA GLU A 32 7.52 -7.01 -0.08
C GLU A 32 7.04 -8.41 0.35
N GLU A 33 7.00 -8.70 1.65
CA GLU A 33 6.52 -9.97 2.18
C GLU A 33 5.01 -10.13 1.98
N VAL A 34 4.23 -9.06 2.14
CA VAL A 34 2.79 -9.07 1.89
C VAL A 34 2.48 -9.34 0.42
N LEU A 35 3.26 -8.79 -0.52
CA LEU A 35 3.11 -9.06 -1.95
C LEU A 35 3.39 -10.54 -2.29
N HIS A 36 4.16 -11.25 -1.45
CA HIS A 36 4.42 -12.68 -1.57
C HIS A 36 3.47 -13.57 -0.75
N PHE A 37 2.46 -12.99 -0.11
CA PHE A 37 1.50 -13.71 0.72
C PHE A 37 0.55 -14.57 -0.14
N GLN A 38 0.65 -15.89 0.02
CA GLN A 38 -0.15 -16.83 -0.74
C GLN A 38 -1.44 -17.16 0.01
N ALA A 39 -2.55 -16.56 -0.41
CA ALA A 39 -3.87 -16.93 0.07
C ALA A 39 -4.35 -18.27 -0.51
N LYS A 40 -3.68 -19.38 -0.17
CA LYS A 40 -4.12 -20.72 -0.58
C LYS A 40 -5.50 -21.02 0.02
N GLY A 41 -6.39 -21.56 -0.81
CA GLY A 41 -7.67 -22.13 -0.35
C GLY A 41 -8.79 -21.13 -0.07
N ALA A 42 -8.87 -20.00 -0.80
CA ALA A 42 -9.97 -19.04 -0.77
C ALA A 42 -10.16 -18.25 0.55
N THR A 43 -9.19 -18.27 1.46
CA THR A 43 -9.31 -17.56 2.75
C THR A 43 -9.31 -16.03 2.58
N ILE A 44 -8.47 -15.52 1.68
CA ILE A 44 -8.38 -14.10 1.31
C ILE A 44 -8.45 -14.05 -0.24
N PRO A 45 -9.64 -13.89 -0.84
CA PRO A 45 -9.84 -14.00 -2.28
C PRO A 45 -9.62 -12.66 -2.99
N VAL A 46 -8.55 -11.98 -2.59
CA VAL A 46 -8.20 -10.66 -3.10
C VAL A 46 -6.73 -10.57 -3.45
N ASP A 47 -6.45 -9.70 -4.40
CA ASP A 47 -5.10 -9.32 -4.78
C ASP A 47 -4.53 -8.34 -3.74
N LEU A 48 -3.51 -8.77 -3.01
CA LEU A 48 -2.82 -7.93 -2.03
C LEU A 48 -1.89 -6.89 -2.69
N CYS A 49 -1.72 -6.91 -4.01
CA CYS A 49 -1.10 -5.81 -4.76
C CYS A 49 -2.07 -4.64 -4.97
N HIS A 50 -3.36 -4.80 -4.69
CA HIS A 50 -4.34 -3.74 -4.87
C HIS A 50 -4.25 -2.69 -3.76
N LEU A 51 -3.95 -1.44 -4.11
CA LEU A 51 -3.69 -0.34 -3.16
C LEU A 51 -4.78 -0.15 -2.11
N GLY A 52 -6.07 -0.17 -2.50
CA GLY A 52 -7.17 -0.04 -1.54
C GLY A 52 -7.25 -1.20 -0.54
N ILE A 53 -6.76 -2.39 -0.92
CA ILE A 53 -6.78 -3.57 -0.05
C ILE A 53 -5.65 -3.48 0.96
N LEU A 54 -4.46 -3.03 0.53
CA LEU A 54 -3.36 -2.73 1.44
C LEU A 54 -3.74 -1.65 2.45
N TRP A 55 -4.45 -0.59 2.01
CA TRP A 55 -4.97 0.44 2.92
C TRP A 55 -5.89 -0.14 3.99
N VAL A 56 -6.83 -1.01 3.60
CA VAL A 56 -7.76 -1.64 4.55
C VAL A 56 -7.07 -2.68 5.45
N LEU A 57 -6.03 -3.34 4.94
CA LEU A 57 -5.23 -4.29 5.69
C LEU A 57 -4.39 -3.58 6.76
N ASP A 58 -3.65 -2.53 6.39
CA ASP A 58 -2.81 -1.72 7.29
C ASP A 58 -3.65 -0.71 8.09
N ARG A 59 -4.37 -1.19 9.11
CA ARG A 59 -5.45 -0.42 9.78
C ARG A 59 -4.97 0.83 10.52
N ASP A 60 -3.74 0.83 11.04
CA ASP A 60 -3.13 1.98 11.68
C ASP A 60 -2.23 2.79 10.73
N HIS A 61 -2.10 2.33 9.48
CA HIS A 61 -1.39 2.99 8.38
C HIS A 61 0.08 3.27 8.72
N ASP A 62 0.72 2.37 9.46
CA ASP A 62 2.10 2.52 9.91
C ASP A 62 3.12 1.76 9.04
N GLY A 63 2.64 1.10 7.99
CA GLY A 63 3.42 0.30 7.06
C GLY A 63 3.77 -1.10 7.56
N LYS A 64 3.31 -1.50 8.75
CA LYS A 64 3.52 -2.83 9.33
C LYS A 64 2.25 -3.65 9.23
N PHE A 65 2.38 -4.86 8.72
CA PHE A 65 1.26 -5.77 8.58
C PHE A 65 1.32 -6.84 9.67
N THR A 66 0.45 -6.75 10.67
CA THR A 66 0.40 -7.70 11.79
C THR A 66 -0.49 -8.89 11.49
N LEU A 67 -0.39 -9.98 12.27
CA LEU A 67 -1.27 -11.13 12.09
C LEU A 67 -2.74 -10.74 12.33
N GLU A 68 -2.97 -9.85 13.29
CA GLU A 68 -4.28 -9.29 13.61
C GLU A 68 -4.92 -8.58 12.42
N ASP A 69 -4.11 -7.92 11.58
CA ASP A 69 -4.57 -7.25 10.36
C ASP A 69 -5.05 -8.25 9.32
N PHE A 70 -4.30 -9.32 9.08
CA PHE A 70 -4.72 -10.37 8.14
C PHE A 70 -5.99 -11.10 8.63
N ILE A 71 -6.10 -11.35 9.93
CA ILE A 71 -7.31 -11.94 10.52
C ILE A 71 -8.50 -10.98 10.36
N ALA A 72 -8.30 -9.68 10.58
CA ALA A 72 -9.33 -8.66 10.39
C ALA A 72 -9.77 -8.61 8.92
N LEU A 73 -8.84 -8.63 7.97
CA LEU A 73 -9.13 -8.66 6.53
C LEU A 73 -9.92 -9.94 6.15
N ALA A 74 -9.48 -11.11 6.58
CA ALA A 74 -10.16 -12.38 6.31
C ALA A 74 -11.60 -12.39 6.88
N ASN A 75 -11.79 -11.83 8.08
CA ASN A 75 -13.11 -11.69 8.68
C ASN A 75 -14.00 -10.68 7.92
N MET A 76 -13.42 -9.57 7.43
CA MET A 76 -14.13 -8.63 6.54
C MET A 76 -14.58 -9.32 5.25
N CYS A 77 -13.67 -10.04 4.58
CA CYS A 77 -13.97 -10.82 3.38
C CYS A 77 -15.18 -11.73 3.64
N ARG A 78 -15.13 -12.57 4.68
CA ARG A 78 -16.22 -13.50 5.03
C ARG A 78 -17.56 -12.81 5.32
N ARG A 79 -17.55 -11.63 5.93
CA ARG A 79 -18.80 -10.87 6.14
C ARG A 79 -19.40 -10.41 4.82
N ARG A 80 -18.56 -9.86 3.93
CA ARG A 80 -18.97 -9.37 2.61
C ARG A 80 -19.35 -10.49 1.63
N SER A 81 -18.79 -11.69 1.78
CA SER A 81 -19.13 -12.85 0.94
C SER A 81 -20.60 -13.26 1.01
N ARG A 82 -21.35 -12.77 2.02
CA ARG A 82 -22.79 -13.00 2.15
C ARG A 82 -23.64 -12.00 1.37
N CYS A 83 -23.06 -10.85 1.03
CA CYS A 83 -23.71 -9.76 0.32
C CYS A 83 -23.45 -9.85 -1.19
N TYR A 84 -22.36 -10.50 -1.59
CA TYR A 84 -21.85 -10.47 -2.96
C TYR A 84 -22.09 -11.80 -3.67
N GLN A 85 -22.37 -11.73 -4.97
CA GLN A 85 -22.43 -12.93 -5.80
C GLN A 85 -21.03 -13.54 -5.94
N SER A 86 -20.93 -14.87 -5.95
CA SER A 86 -19.64 -15.56 -5.93
C SER A 86 -18.74 -15.22 -7.12
N PHE A 87 -19.31 -14.98 -8.31
CA PHE A 87 -18.57 -14.65 -9.53
C PHE A 87 -18.09 -13.19 -9.59
N GLU A 88 -18.70 -12.28 -8.83
CA GLU A 88 -18.32 -10.88 -8.73
C GLU A 88 -17.56 -10.55 -7.44
N TYR A 89 -17.43 -11.54 -6.56
CA TYR A 89 -17.02 -11.34 -5.18
C TYR A 89 -15.68 -10.61 -5.04
N SER A 90 -14.66 -11.03 -5.80
CA SER A 90 -13.34 -10.40 -5.77
C SER A 90 -13.38 -8.95 -6.28
N ALA A 91 -14.07 -8.69 -7.39
CA ALA A 91 -14.21 -7.36 -7.96
C ALA A 91 -14.96 -6.40 -7.02
N GLN A 92 -16.08 -6.84 -6.43
CA GLN A 92 -16.84 -6.03 -5.47
C GLN A 92 -16.05 -5.76 -4.18
N LEU A 93 -15.19 -6.69 -3.75
CA LEU A 93 -14.35 -6.50 -2.59
C LEU A 93 -13.22 -5.50 -2.85
N SER A 94 -12.54 -5.59 -4.01
CA SER A 94 -11.57 -4.59 -4.45
C SER A 94 -12.20 -3.21 -4.61
N GLY A 95 -13.40 -3.13 -5.19
CA GLY A 95 -14.17 -1.89 -5.28
C GLY A 95 -14.52 -1.31 -3.92
N PHE A 96 -14.99 -2.13 -2.98
CA PHE A 96 -15.25 -1.71 -1.60
C PHE A 96 -13.99 -1.13 -0.93
N CYS A 97 -12.85 -1.82 -1.04
CA CYS A 97 -11.60 -1.34 -0.46
C CYS A 97 -11.08 -0.07 -1.14
N SER A 98 -11.26 0.06 -2.47
CA SER A 98 -10.97 1.31 -3.21
C SER A 98 -11.78 2.48 -2.68
N LEU A 99 -13.07 2.26 -2.41
CA LEU A 99 -13.96 3.28 -1.86
C LEU A 99 -13.59 3.66 -0.42
N GLN A 100 -13.12 2.71 0.40
CA GLN A 100 -12.60 3.01 1.74
C GLN A 100 -11.37 3.92 1.68
N LEU A 101 -10.42 3.61 0.79
CA LEU A 101 -9.25 4.46 0.54
C LEU A 101 -9.69 5.85 0.02
N TRP A 102 -10.59 5.89 -0.96
CA TRP A 102 -11.11 7.15 -1.52
C TRP A 102 -11.76 8.04 -0.46
N HIS A 103 -12.61 7.45 0.38
CA HIS A 103 -13.25 8.16 1.47
C HIS A 103 -12.21 8.71 2.48
N ALA A 104 -11.17 7.94 2.80
CA ALA A 104 -10.08 8.44 3.64
C ALA A 104 -9.31 9.59 2.99
N MET A 105 -9.01 9.48 1.68
CA MET A 105 -8.34 10.51 0.88
C MET A 105 -9.16 11.80 0.77
N SER A 106 -10.49 11.71 0.81
CA SER A 106 -11.42 12.85 0.66
C SER A 106 -11.65 13.63 1.95
N ARG A 107 -11.22 13.11 3.11
CA ARG A 107 -11.35 13.80 4.40
C ARG A 107 -10.40 15.01 4.49
N PRO A 108 -10.66 15.96 5.41
CA PRO A 108 -9.65 16.94 5.79
C PRO A 108 -8.34 16.22 6.17
N ASN A 109 -7.21 16.68 5.61
CA ASN A 109 -5.89 16.07 5.75
C ASN A 109 -5.72 14.69 5.06
N GLY A 110 -6.66 14.26 4.22
CA GLY A 110 -6.59 12.98 3.51
C GLY A 110 -5.36 12.85 2.61
N GLN A 111 -4.90 13.96 2.01
CA GLN A 111 -3.64 14.02 1.26
C GLN A 111 -2.44 13.67 2.14
N GLU A 112 -2.35 14.27 3.32
CA GLU A 112 -1.22 14.07 4.23
C GLU A 112 -1.25 12.65 4.81
N ALA A 113 -2.44 12.14 5.16
CA ALA A 113 -2.61 10.77 5.61
C ALA A 113 -2.14 9.76 4.55
N TYR A 114 -2.58 9.91 3.30
CA TYR A 114 -2.16 9.05 2.19
C TYR A 114 -0.64 9.11 1.96
N VAL A 115 -0.08 10.31 1.88
CA VAL A 115 1.35 10.47 1.60
C VAL A 115 2.22 9.94 2.74
N ASN A 116 1.81 10.18 4.00
CA ASN A 116 2.53 9.65 5.15
C ASN A 116 2.47 8.13 5.20
N TRP A 117 1.32 7.54 4.85
CA TRP A 117 1.17 6.09 4.76
C TRP A 117 2.06 5.47 3.67
N ILE A 118 2.09 6.04 2.46
CA ILE A 118 3.01 5.57 1.40
C ILE A 118 4.47 5.66 1.88
N CYS A 119 4.86 6.76 2.51
CA CYS A 119 6.20 6.89 3.08
C CYS A 119 6.47 5.85 4.18
N ALA A 120 5.50 5.57 5.05
CA ALA A 120 5.63 4.57 6.12
C ALA A 120 5.82 3.16 5.54
N LEU A 121 5.01 2.78 4.55
CA LEU A 121 5.14 1.51 3.82
C LEU A 121 6.55 1.32 3.26
N LEU A 122 7.08 2.31 2.57
CA LEU A 122 8.40 2.23 1.94
C LEU A 122 9.53 2.25 2.97
N MET A 123 9.41 3.09 4.00
CA MET A 123 10.41 3.16 5.07
C MET A 123 10.50 1.88 5.89
N GLU A 124 9.37 1.20 6.09
CA GLU A 124 9.33 -0.09 6.78
C GLU A 124 9.79 -1.23 5.86
N ASN A 125 9.53 -1.12 4.55
CA ASN A 125 10.03 -2.06 3.54
C ASN A 125 11.55 -1.98 3.30
N SER A 126 12.16 -0.83 3.56
CA SER A 126 13.59 -0.62 3.30
C SER A 126 14.45 -1.44 4.26
N HIS A 127 15.21 -2.40 3.71
CA HIS A 127 16.13 -3.26 4.47
C HIS A 127 17.29 -2.47 5.11
N GLU A 128 17.68 -1.35 4.49
CA GLU A 128 18.70 -0.45 5.02
C GLU A 128 18.15 0.97 5.18
N ARG A 129 18.56 1.66 6.26
CA ARG A 129 18.29 3.08 6.49
C ARG A 129 19.55 3.88 6.16
N ARG A 130 19.62 4.40 4.94
CA ARG A 130 20.77 5.19 4.49
C ARG A 130 20.55 6.69 4.71
N ARG A 131 21.63 7.38 5.05
CA ARG A 131 21.74 8.84 5.07
C ARG A 131 23.08 9.26 4.49
N PHE A 132 23.07 10.29 3.66
CA PHE A 132 24.28 10.90 3.13
C PHE A 132 24.47 12.27 3.80
N TRP A 133 25.35 12.33 4.81
CA TRP A 133 25.50 13.51 5.69
C TRP A 133 25.82 14.81 4.95
N ARG A 134 26.46 14.72 3.76
CA ARG A 134 26.74 15.85 2.86
C ARG A 134 25.48 16.57 2.34
N TYR A 135 24.32 15.92 2.36
CA TYR A 135 23.02 16.49 1.97
C TYR A 135 22.04 16.64 3.15
N GLY A 136 22.55 16.61 4.39
CA GLY A 136 21.77 16.83 5.60
C GLY A 136 21.27 15.54 6.26
N THR A 137 20.08 15.61 6.88
CA THR A 137 19.53 14.54 7.75
C THR A 137 18.48 13.66 7.07
N GLN A 138 18.24 13.87 5.79
CA GLN A 138 17.21 13.16 5.04
C GLN A 138 17.55 11.67 4.88
N GLN A 139 16.49 10.87 4.76
CA GLN A 139 16.58 9.43 4.52
C GLN A 139 16.51 9.15 3.02
N TYR A 140 17.13 8.04 2.64
CA TYR A 140 17.14 7.55 1.27
C TYR A 140 16.56 6.13 1.25
N LEU A 141 15.91 5.81 0.14
CA LEU A 141 15.31 4.52 -0.13
C LEU A 141 16.15 3.81 -1.19
N HIS A 142 16.40 2.52 -0.96
CA HIS A 142 17.14 1.67 -1.89
C HIS A 142 16.30 1.38 -3.14
N VAL A 143 16.95 1.09 -4.26
CA VAL A 143 16.33 0.75 -5.55
C VAL A 143 15.26 -0.33 -5.44
N ASP A 144 15.48 -1.40 -4.65
CA ASP A 144 14.48 -2.47 -4.44
C ASP A 144 13.17 -1.95 -3.81
N THR A 145 13.28 -0.95 -2.92
CA THR A 145 12.09 -0.33 -2.30
C THR A 145 11.34 0.54 -3.31
N ILE A 146 12.07 1.18 -4.23
CA ILE A 146 11.47 1.94 -5.33
C ILE A 146 10.84 1.00 -6.35
N GLU A 147 11.40 -0.19 -6.58
CA GLU A 147 10.80 -1.23 -7.42
C GLU A 147 9.46 -1.70 -6.83
N ALA A 148 9.41 -1.96 -5.51
CA ALA A 148 8.17 -2.27 -4.82
C ALA A 148 7.12 -1.16 -4.99
N LEU A 149 7.52 0.12 -4.92
CA LEU A 149 6.63 1.27 -5.17
C LEU A 149 6.11 1.30 -6.61
N HIS A 150 7.00 1.06 -7.59
CA HIS A 150 6.66 1.04 -9.02
C HIS A 150 5.60 -0.02 -9.33
N HIS A 151 5.79 -1.24 -8.78
CA HIS A 151 4.83 -2.33 -8.88
C HIS A 151 3.51 -2.01 -8.16
N LEU A 152 3.59 -1.53 -6.91
CA LEU A 152 2.42 -1.19 -6.09
C LEU A 152 1.51 -0.17 -6.77
N LEU A 153 2.09 0.89 -7.34
CA LEU A 153 1.34 1.95 -8.01
C LEU A 153 1.09 1.65 -9.49
N ARG A 154 1.53 0.49 -9.98
CA ARG A 154 1.38 0.05 -11.37
C ARG A 154 1.81 1.14 -12.35
N VAL A 155 2.97 1.73 -12.11
CA VAL A 155 3.48 2.89 -12.87
C VAL A 155 3.61 2.55 -14.36
N GLN A 156 4.06 1.34 -14.69
CA GLN A 156 4.10 0.85 -16.07
C GLN A 156 2.72 0.88 -16.74
N ASP A 157 1.70 0.35 -16.08
CA ASP A 157 0.37 0.23 -16.66
C ASP A 157 -0.35 1.58 -16.76
N THR A 158 -0.09 2.48 -15.80
CA THR A 158 -0.81 3.75 -15.67
C THR A 158 -0.13 4.90 -16.41
N LEU A 159 1.21 4.94 -16.42
CA LEU A 159 2.00 6.02 -17.00
C LEU A 159 2.81 5.58 -18.23
N GLY A 160 2.91 4.27 -18.50
CA GLY A 160 3.71 3.74 -19.61
C GLY A 160 5.22 3.86 -19.41
N VAL A 161 5.67 4.06 -18.16
CA VAL A 161 7.08 4.25 -17.81
C VAL A 161 7.62 2.98 -17.14
N ASP A 162 8.69 2.44 -17.70
CA ASP A 162 9.37 1.27 -17.15
C ASP A 162 10.10 1.60 -15.85
N PHE A 163 10.57 0.55 -15.17
CA PHE A 163 11.19 0.73 -13.87
C PHE A 163 12.43 1.63 -13.94
N GLN A 164 13.32 1.40 -14.91
CA GLN A 164 14.55 2.19 -15.05
C GLN A 164 14.23 3.67 -15.31
N GLY A 165 13.33 3.96 -16.27
CA GLY A 165 12.94 5.34 -16.57
C GLY A 165 12.25 6.04 -15.39
N PHE A 166 11.49 5.28 -14.58
CA PHE A 166 10.91 5.82 -13.35
C PHE A 166 11.98 6.12 -12.29
N PHE A 167 12.90 5.19 -12.07
CA PHE A 167 13.98 5.35 -11.10
C PHE A 167 14.91 6.52 -11.46
N ASP A 168 15.36 6.58 -12.71
CA ASP A 168 16.19 7.68 -13.24
C ASP A 168 15.51 9.04 -13.08
N LEU A 169 14.19 9.11 -13.29
CA LEU A 169 13.42 10.33 -13.10
C LEU A 169 13.45 10.79 -11.64
N LEU A 170 13.30 9.87 -10.68
CA LEU A 170 13.36 10.22 -9.27
C LEU A 170 14.77 10.67 -8.86
N GLN A 171 15.81 10.00 -9.35
CA GLN A 171 17.19 10.41 -9.09
C GLN A 171 17.50 11.80 -9.67
N ARG A 172 17.07 12.06 -10.90
CA ARG A 172 17.20 13.38 -11.53
C ARG A 172 16.50 14.48 -10.73
N VAL A 173 15.29 14.22 -10.22
CA VAL A 173 14.61 15.19 -9.34
C VAL A 173 15.39 15.40 -8.04
N GLY A 174 16.03 14.37 -7.50
CA GLY A 174 16.93 14.49 -6.36
C GLY A 174 18.14 15.38 -6.66
N GLU A 175 18.78 15.19 -7.81
CA GLU A 175 19.93 15.97 -8.27
C GLU A 175 19.55 17.45 -8.48
N GLU A 176 18.43 17.71 -9.17
CA GLU A 176 17.92 19.07 -9.40
C GLU A 176 17.64 19.82 -8.08
N ARG A 177 17.30 19.08 -7.01
CA ARG A 177 17.10 19.61 -5.65
C ARG A 177 18.37 19.67 -4.81
N ARG A 178 19.52 19.30 -5.37
CA ARG A 178 20.82 19.22 -4.68
C ARG A 178 20.77 18.28 -3.48
N LEU A 179 19.97 17.22 -3.59
CA LEU A 179 19.83 16.16 -2.59
C LEU A 179 20.67 14.93 -2.93
N MET A 180 21.24 14.89 -4.14
CA MET A 180 22.18 13.88 -4.59
C MET A 180 23.10 14.47 -5.67
N ASP A 181 24.15 13.73 -5.98
CA ASP A 181 25.08 13.99 -7.08
C ASP A 181 25.17 12.71 -7.91
N LEU A 182 24.79 12.76 -9.19
CA LEU A 182 24.83 11.59 -10.08
C LEU A 182 26.25 11.20 -10.49
N GLY A 183 27.26 12.03 -10.20
CA GLY A 183 28.66 11.66 -10.37
C GLY A 183 29.21 10.81 -9.22
N ASP A 184 28.42 10.57 -8.17
CA ASP A 184 28.83 9.84 -6.97
C ASP A 184 28.22 8.44 -6.94
N GLU A 185 29.04 7.45 -7.31
CA GLU A 185 28.67 6.03 -7.40
C GLU A 185 28.04 5.47 -6.10
N GLU A 186 28.30 6.06 -4.94
CA GLU A 186 27.65 5.63 -3.69
C GLU A 186 26.13 5.86 -3.67
N GLN A 187 25.61 6.69 -4.59
CA GLN A 187 24.21 7.11 -4.64
C GLN A 187 23.43 6.46 -5.79
N ASP A 188 24.08 5.64 -6.61
CA ASP A 188 23.50 5.03 -7.82
C ASP A 188 22.25 4.20 -7.51
N ASP A 189 22.20 3.55 -6.34
CA ASP A 189 21.07 2.71 -5.92
C ASP A 189 20.08 3.42 -4.98
N TRP A 190 20.17 4.75 -4.84
CA TRP A 190 19.44 5.49 -3.81
C TRP A 190 18.59 6.63 -4.36
N VAL A 191 17.41 6.81 -3.74
CA VAL A 191 16.51 7.93 -4.00
C VAL A 191 16.17 8.65 -2.68
N PRO A 192 16.22 9.98 -2.60
CA PRO A 192 15.82 10.70 -1.39
C PRO A 192 14.33 10.51 -1.07
N LEU A 193 13.98 10.21 0.18
CA LEU A 193 12.59 10.03 0.62
C LEU A 193 11.72 11.26 0.30
N GLY A 194 12.30 12.47 0.36
CA GLY A 194 11.59 13.71 0.01
C GLY A 194 11.12 13.75 -1.45
N VAL A 195 11.86 13.13 -2.37
CA VAL A 195 11.44 13.02 -3.78
C VAL A 195 10.26 12.06 -3.91
N VAL A 196 10.33 10.91 -3.23
CA VAL A 196 9.24 9.92 -3.23
C VAL A 196 7.97 10.49 -2.60
N LYS A 197 8.11 11.29 -1.53
CA LYS A 197 7.01 12.01 -0.90
C LYS A 197 6.29 12.92 -1.89
N ASP A 198 7.05 13.63 -2.73
CA ASP A 198 6.48 14.52 -3.73
C ASP A 198 5.79 13.78 -4.87
N PHE A 199 6.35 12.64 -5.28
CA PHE A 199 5.68 11.74 -6.20
C PHE A 199 4.35 11.23 -5.61
N ALA A 200 4.32 10.83 -4.33
CA ALA A 200 3.08 10.44 -3.66
C ALA A 200 2.07 11.60 -3.56
N HIS A 201 2.53 12.85 -3.38
CA HIS A 201 1.67 14.03 -3.46
C HIS A 201 1.08 14.23 -4.87
N ALA A 202 1.85 13.95 -5.92
CA ALA A 202 1.38 14.05 -7.30
C ALA A 202 0.40 12.92 -7.64
N SER A 203 0.68 11.69 -7.22
CA SER A 203 -0.21 10.54 -7.42
C SER A 203 -1.54 10.73 -6.70
N TYR A 204 -1.53 11.24 -5.45
CA TYR A 204 -2.75 11.64 -4.73
C TYR A 204 -3.57 12.63 -5.54
N ARG A 205 -2.95 13.71 -6.04
CA ARG A 205 -3.67 14.76 -6.79
C ARG A 205 -4.31 14.21 -8.05
N GLY A 206 -3.60 13.33 -8.77
CA GLY A 206 -4.13 12.65 -9.95
C GLY A 206 -5.32 11.75 -9.60
N ALA A 207 -5.15 10.86 -8.62
CA ALA A 207 -6.19 9.94 -8.18
C ALA A 207 -7.42 10.67 -7.60
N HIS A 208 -7.21 11.71 -6.80
CA HIS A 208 -8.29 12.47 -6.20
C HIS A 208 -9.12 13.21 -7.25
N ARG A 209 -8.47 13.81 -8.26
CA ARG A 209 -9.20 14.46 -9.35
C ARG A 209 -10.04 13.46 -10.13
N LEU A 210 -9.46 12.31 -10.50
CA LEU A 210 -10.17 11.25 -11.21
C LEU A 210 -11.37 10.72 -10.40
N MET A 211 -11.16 10.44 -9.11
CA MET A 211 -12.21 9.87 -8.26
C MET A 211 -13.31 10.88 -7.94
N ALA A 212 -13.00 12.17 -7.82
CA ALA A 212 -14.02 13.21 -7.67
C ALA A 212 -14.95 13.29 -8.89
N ASP A 213 -14.44 12.99 -10.08
CA ASP A 213 -15.25 12.96 -11.32
C ASP A 213 -16.12 11.69 -11.42
N ILE A 214 -15.68 10.57 -10.83
CA ILE A 214 -16.38 9.26 -10.92
C ILE A 214 -17.36 9.04 -9.76
N CYS A 215 -16.97 9.44 -8.55
CA CYS A 215 -17.73 9.22 -7.31
C CYS A 215 -17.73 10.49 -6.46
N PRO A 216 -18.64 11.45 -6.75
CA PRO A 216 -18.79 12.67 -5.97
C PRO A 216 -19.04 12.34 -4.49
N VAL A 217 -18.28 12.97 -3.59
CA VAL A 217 -18.28 12.66 -2.14
C VAL A 217 -19.65 12.89 -1.50
N ASP A 218 -20.41 13.85 -2.03
CA ASP A 218 -21.73 14.26 -1.52
C ASP A 218 -22.79 13.16 -1.68
N GLU A 219 -22.60 12.19 -2.58
CA GLU A 219 -23.54 11.09 -2.81
C GLU A 219 -23.36 9.91 -1.84
N TRP A 220 -22.25 9.85 -1.09
CA TRP A 220 -21.89 8.73 -0.22
C TRP A 220 -22.24 8.91 1.26
N LEU A 221 -22.47 10.15 1.71
CA LEU A 221 -22.84 10.43 3.09
C LEU A 221 -24.21 9.84 3.46
N ASP A 222 -25.08 9.57 2.49
CA ASP A 222 -26.40 8.96 2.72
C ASP A 222 -26.39 7.42 2.82
N VAL A 223 -25.32 6.74 2.38
CA VAL A 223 -25.32 5.26 2.24
C VAL A 223 -24.71 4.54 3.46
N ASN A 224 -23.89 5.23 4.27
CA ASN A 224 -23.21 4.63 5.42
C ASN A 224 -24.02 4.69 6.73
N ASP A 225 -25.25 5.20 6.69
CA ASP A 225 -26.22 5.14 7.80
C ASP A 225 -27.07 3.86 7.82
N VAL A 226 -26.68 2.84 7.04
CA VAL A 226 -27.28 1.51 7.12
C VAL A 226 -26.49 0.66 8.15
N PRO A 227 -27.10 0.31 9.30
CA PRO A 227 -26.43 -0.35 10.43
C PRO A 227 -25.91 -1.77 10.13
#